data_AF-A0A2T7LT96-F1
#
_entry.id   AF-A0A2T7LT96-F1
#
_cell.length_a   1.000
_cell.length_b   1.000
_cell.length_c   1.000
_cell.angle_alpha   90.00
_cell.angle_beta   90.00
_cell.angle_gamma   90.00
#
_symmetry.space_group_name_H-M   'P 1'
#
loop_
_entity.id
_entity.type
_entity.pdbx_description
1 polymer ?
#
loop_
_entity_poly.entity_id
_entity_poly.type
_entity_poly.pdbx_seq_one_letter_code
_entity_poly.pdbx_strand_id
1 'polypeptide(L)'
;MRPHRAPAATRTVVSAVATLTLLSGCGTAGGLKSAGDAPSAVEPKGLWPELPPASSAPYDYGEGETARIPGIRVTGGDVRRLDPVTVAQAGLKAKTDRDSGLDELPDSTVRQIEACRTAPDDCPVLPPYYRDLTGDGRDELVLGIRMPDRQLAVRVYMPDGGGLTRIMSTYDAVISVELAGRDLIMRAPSVIPGYEYRTAWSWDDRQRAMLPTRDEILRTPEHRKAPRPGRTPTNPATGTPTPAPSAGATTGPGTPTPSDSAAGTR
;
A
#
# COMPACT_ATOMS: atom_id res chain seq x y z
N MET A 1 37.52 71.39 0.92
CA MET A 1 38.91 71.50 1.39
C MET A 1 39.30 70.19 2.07
N ARG A 2 40.33 69.50 1.58
CA ARG A 2 41.12 68.48 2.30
C ARG A 2 42.37 69.20 2.85
N PRO A 3 43.25 68.60 3.68
CA PRO A 3 43.11 67.44 4.58
C PRO A 3 43.77 67.71 5.97
N HIS A 4 43.64 66.81 6.94
CA HIS A 4 44.75 66.55 7.87
C HIS A 4 44.90 65.04 8.13
N ARG A 5 46.18 64.65 8.20
CA ARG A 5 46.72 63.29 8.18
C ARG A 5 46.68 62.64 9.58
N ALA A 6 46.56 61.32 9.60
CA ALA A 6 46.81 60.43 10.75
C ALA A 6 48.32 60.39 11.10
N PRO A 7 48.74 59.82 12.26
CA PRO A 7 49.00 58.37 12.28
C PRO A 7 48.82 57.62 13.63
N ALA A 8 48.54 56.31 13.46
CA ALA A 8 48.96 55.10 14.19
C ALA A 8 49.52 55.16 15.64
N ALA A 9 48.89 54.35 16.50
CA ALA A 9 49.46 53.59 17.62
C ALA A 9 48.42 52.48 17.94
N THR A 10 48.67 51.22 18.31
CA THR A 10 49.87 50.47 18.72
C THR A 10 49.51 48.98 18.62
N ARG A 11 50.47 48.14 18.28
CA ARG A 11 50.34 46.67 18.19
C ARG A 11 50.53 46.01 19.58
N THR A 12 49.77 44.93 19.80
CA THR A 12 50.09 43.68 20.55
C THR A 12 50.27 43.79 22.08
N VAL A 13 49.70 42.93 22.94
CA VAL A 13 50.09 41.52 23.17
C VAL A 13 49.09 40.84 24.14
N VAL A 14 48.67 39.60 23.82
CA VAL A 14 48.27 38.47 24.71
C VAL A 14 46.94 38.52 25.48
N SER A 15 45.98 37.73 24.98
CA SER A 15 45.27 36.70 25.76
C SER A 15 44.82 35.61 24.79
N ALA A 16 45.78 34.79 24.38
CA ALA A 16 45.51 33.46 23.85
C ALA A 16 45.08 32.54 25.01
N VAL A 17 44.40 31.44 24.67
CA VAL A 17 43.91 30.35 25.55
C VAL A 17 42.46 30.51 26.03
N ALA A 18 41.50 30.33 25.11
CA ALA A 18 40.20 29.69 25.41
C ALA A 18 39.42 29.24 24.16
N THR A 19 40.08 29.03 23.01
CA THR A 19 39.45 28.57 21.77
C THR A 19 40.12 27.28 21.33
N LEU A 20 39.70 26.12 21.83
CA LEU A 20 39.93 24.78 21.23
C LEU A 20 39.38 23.64 22.13
N THR A 21 38.06 23.52 22.30
CA THR A 21 37.45 22.31 22.94
C THR A 21 36.15 21.87 22.28
N LEU A 22 36.07 21.85 20.94
CA LEU A 22 34.91 21.33 20.19
C LEU A 22 35.26 20.34 19.07
N LEU A 23 36.42 19.67 19.13
CA LEU A 23 36.92 18.80 18.05
C LEU A 23 37.16 17.32 18.42
N SER A 24 36.41 16.77 19.38
CA SER A 24 36.45 15.32 19.67
C SER A 24 35.06 14.70 19.51
N GLY A 25 34.64 14.56 18.26
CA GLY A 25 33.40 13.91 17.87
C GLY A 25 33.43 13.27 16.47
N CYS A 26 34.61 13.09 15.86
CA CYS A 26 34.74 12.14 14.75
C CYS A 26 34.99 10.78 15.39
N GLY A 27 33.93 9.99 15.54
CA GLY A 27 34.09 8.57 15.82
C GLY A 27 35.05 7.98 14.80
N THR A 28 36.04 7.23 15.26
CA THR A 28 36.87 6.39 14.41
C THR A 28 35.94 5.39 13.73
N ALA A 29 35.39 5.77 12.57
CA ALA A 29 34.74 4.83 11.68
C ALA A 29 35.80 3.79 11.37
N GLY A 30 35.65 2.58 11.93
CA GLY A 30 36.49 1.45 11.56
C GLY A 30 36.53 1.38 10.05
N GLY A 31 37.75 1.26 9.48
CA GLY A 31 37.94 1.35 8.04
C GLY A 31 36.94 0.48 7.29
N LEU A 32 36.42 0.99 6.16
CA LEU A 32 35.50 0.24 5.31
C LEU A 32 36.17 -1.09 4.94
N LYS A 33 35.63 -2.18 5.48
CA LYS A 33 36.10 -3.52 5.15
C LYS A 33 35.47 -3.91 3.82
N SER A 34 36.31 -4.19 2.82
CA SER A 34 35.83 -4.75 1.56
C SER A 34 35.02 -6.02 1.83
N ALA A 35 33.84 -6.12 1.23
CA ALA A 35 33.01 -7.33 1.25
C ALA A 35 33.52 -8.39 0.24
N GLY A 36 34.64 -8.14 -0.44
CA GLY A 36 35.14 -8.93 -1.56
C GLY A 36 34.70 -8.35 -2.91
N ASP A 37 35.09 -9.02 -3.99
CA ASP A 37 34.69 -8.65 -5.34
C ASP A 37 33.17 -8.82 -5.50
N ALA A 38 32.50 -7.81 -6.06
CA ALA A 38 31.11 -7.94 -6.45
C ALA A 38 31.01 -8.90 -7.65
N PRO A 39 30.02 -9.81 -7.69
CA PRO A 39 29.77 -10.63 -8.87
C PRO A 39 29.59 -9.75 -10.12
N SER A 40 30.14 -10.18 -11.26
CA SER A 40 29.87 -9.51 -12.53
C SER A 40 28.37 -9.59 -12.85
N ALA A 41 27.79 -8.48 -13.33
CA ALA A 41 26.40 -8.46 -13.75
C ALA A 41 26.15 -9.50 -14.85
N VAL A 42 25.11 -10.30 -14.68
CA VAL A 42 24.64 -11.24 -15.71
C VAL A 42 23.48 -10.58 -16.41
N GLU A 43 23.61 -10.34 -17.71
CA GLU A 43 22.52 -9.77 -18.50
C GLU A 43 21.41 -10.81 -18.73
N PRO A 44 20.13 -10.37 -18.83
CA PRO A 44 19.04 -11.26 -19.19
C PRO A 44 19.27 -11.90 -20.55
N LYS A 45 19.18 -13.24 -20.62
CA LYS A 45 19.25 -13.97 -21.89
C LYS A 45 17.87 -14.01 -22.54
N GLY A 46 17.73 -13.39 -23.72
CA GLY A 46 16.53 -13.54 -24.55
C GLY A 46 16.34 -14.99 -24.99
N LEU A 47 15.21 -15.60 -24.62
CA LEU A 47 14.92 -17.00 -24.96
C LEU A 47 14.20 -17.14 -26.32
N TRP A 48 13.44 -16.13 -26.73
CA TRP A 48 12.65 -16.12 -27.98
C TRP A 48 12.75 -14.76 -28.69
N PRO A 49 13.84 -14.51 -29.44
CA PRO A 49 14.10 -13.20 -30.05
C PRO A 49 13.13 -12.84 -31.19
N GLU A 50 12.49 -13.83 -31.80
CA GLU A 50 11.57 -13.63 -32.92
C GLU A 50 10.11 -13.41 -32.49
N LEU A 51 9.84 -13.24 -31.19
CA LEU A 51 8.49 -12.92 -30.73
C LEU A 51 8.06 -11.55 -31.30
N PRO A 52 6.88 -11.48 -31.94
CA PRO A 52 6.38 -10.21 -32.44
C PRO A 52 6.10 -9.24 -31.26
N PRO A 53 6.23 -7.92 -31.46
CA PRO A 53 5.88 -6.95 -30.44
C PRO A 53 4.44 -7.12 -29.95
N ALA A 54 4.21 -6.92 -28.65
CA ALA A 54 2.86 -6.90 -28.09
C ALA A 54 2.05 -5.76 -28.74
N SER A 55 0.83 -6.07 -29.19
CA SER A 55 -0.06 -5.11 -29.86
C SER A 55 -1.00 -4.36 -28.90
N SER A 56 -1.31 -4.96 -27.75
CA SER A 56 -2.20 -4.39 -26.72
C SER A 56 -2.03 -5.13 -25.39
N ALA A 57 -2.39 -4.47 -24.29
CA ALA A 57 -2.50 -5.12 -22.99
C ALA A 57 -3.73 -6.06 -22.98
N PRO A 58 -3.64 -7.24 -22.33
CA PRO A 58 -4.75 -8.19 -22.27
C PRO A 58 -5.85 -7.80 -21.27
N TYR A 59 -5.51 -7.00 -20.24
CA TYR A 59 -6.43 -6.53 -19.19
C TYR A 59 -6.08 -5.08 -18.84
N ASP A 60 -7.11 -4.29 -18.51
CA ASP A 60 -6.97 -2.96 -17.90
C ASP A 60 -7.25 -3.12 -16.40
N TYR A 61 -6.24 -3.01 -15.53
CA TYR A 61 -6.48 -3.05 -14.09
C TYR A 61 -6.77 -1.65 -13.53
N GLY A 62 -7.15 -0.69 -14.37
CA GLY A 62 -7.47 0.67 -13.96
C GLY A 62 -6.28 1.48 -13.49
N GLU A 63 -5.05 0.98 -13.69
CA GLU A 63 -3.87 1.74 -13.33
C GLU A 63 -3.83 3.04 -14.15
N GLY A 64 -3.62 4.14 -13.43
CA GLY A 64 -3.54 5.46 -14.04
C GLY A 64 -4.89 6.08 -14.41
N GLU A 65 -6.02 5.46 -14.05
CA GLU A 65 -7.32 6.14 -14.17
C GLU A 65 -7.40 7.34 -13.22
N THR A 66 -7.77 8.49 -13.78
CA THR A 66 -7.96 9.73 -13.02
C THR A 66 -9.34 10.30 -13.29
N ALA A 67 -9.88 11.03 -12.32
CA ALA A 67 -11.19 11.64 -12.46
C ALA A 67 -11.22 13.03 -11.85
N ARG A 68 -11.73 14.01 -12.60
CA ARG A 68 -12.00 15.35 -12.06
C ARG A 68 -13.19 15.28 -11.11
N ILE A 69 -13.03 15.80 -9.90
CA ILE A 69 -14.11 15.80 -8.91
C ILE A 69 -15.00 17.02 -9.13
N PRO A 70 -16.28 16.83 -9.49
CA PRO A 70 -17.17 17.93 -9.81
C PRO A 70 -17.53 18.75 -8.57
N GLY A 71 -17.64 20.07 -8.73
CA GLY A 71 -18.14 20.96 -7.68
C GLY A 71 -17.17 21.26 -6.54
N ILE A 72 -15.97 20.66 -6.51
CA ILE A 72 -14.96 20.93 -5.51
C ILE A 72 -13.99 22.01 -5.99
N ARG A 73 -13.82 23.05 -5.17
CA ARG A 73 -12.82 24.11 -5.37
C ARG A 73 -11.78 24.02 -4.28
N VAL A 74 -10.51 24.05 -4.67
CA VAL A 74 -9.38 23.99 -3.75
C VAL A 74 -8.65 25.33 -3.75
N THR A 75 -9.13 26.25 -2.91
CA THR A 75 -8.59 27.60 -2.81
C THR A 75 -7.14 27.57 -2.33
N GLY A 76 -6.23 28.14 -3.12
CA GLY A 76 -4.80 28.14 -2.80
C GLY A 76 -4.13 26.76 -2.84
N GLY A 77 -4.81 25.73 -3.39
CA GLY A 77 -4.30 24.36 -3.41
C GLY A 77 -4.31 23.65 -2.06
N ASP A 78 -4.95 24.22 -1.03
CA ASP A 78 -5.00 23.63 0.32
C ASP A 78 -6.15 22.64 0.48
N VAL A 79 -5.86 21.35 0.30
CA VAL A 79 -6.83 20.25 0.47
C VAL A 79 -7.24 20.02 1.93
N ARG A 80 -6.49 20.54 2.92
CA ARG A 80 -6.82 20.37 4.35
C ARG A 80 -8.11 21.08 4.76
N ARG A 81 -8.54 22.05 3.95
CA ARG A 81 -9.77 22.83 4.17
C ARG A 81 -11.01 22.14 3.60
N LEU A 82 -10.84 21.04 2.87
CA LEU A 82 -11.95 20.31 2.30
C LEU A 82 -12.62 19.44 3.36
N ASP A 83 -13.95 19.42 3.34
CA ASP A 83 -14.72 18.43 4.11
C ASP A 83 -14.62 17.06 3.41
N PRO A 84 -14.06 16.03 4.08
CA PRO A 84 -13.88 14.70 3.48
C PRO A 84 -15.21 14.05 3.06
N VAL A 85 -16.31 14.31 3.76
CA VAL A 85 -17.64 13.79 3.38
C VAL A 85 -18.11 14.45 2.09
N THR A 86 -17.96 15.77 1.97
CA THR A 86 -18.28 16.49 0.74
C THR A 86 -17.43 16.01 -0.45
N VAL A 87 -16.15 15.71 -0.23
CA VAL A 87 -15.28 15.12 -1.28
C VAL A 87 -15.77 13.73 -1.68
N ALA A 88 -16.09 12.85 -0.74
CA ALA A 88 -16.63 11.52 -1.03
C ALA A 88 -17.93 11.59 -1.82
N GLN A 89 -18.88 12.44 -1.39
CA GLN A 89 -20.17 12.64 -2.07
C GLN A 89 -20.02 13.22 -3.48
N ALA A 90 -19.10 14.16 -3.68
CA ALA A 90 -18.79 14.69 -5.01
C ALA A 90 -18.11 13.63 -5.90
N GLY A 91 -17.27 12.78 -5.30
CA GLY A 91 -16.59 11.68 -5.99
C GLY A 91 -17.52 10.64 -6.59
N LEU A 92 -18.69 10.40 -6.00
CA LEU A 92 -19.73 9.52 -6.56
C LEU A 92 -20.24 9.95 -7.94
N LYS A 93 -20.02 11.23 -8.31
CA LYS A 93 -20.44 11.81 -9.58
C LYS A 93 -19.28 11.97 -10.57
N ALA A 94 -18.06 11.67 -10.14
CA ALA A 94 -16.88 11.76 -10.97
C ALA A 94 -16.90 10.64 -12.02
N LYS A 95 -16.37 10.93 -13.21
CA LYS A 95 -16.27 9.98 -14.31
C LYS A 95 -14.82 9.88 -14.75
N THR A 96 -14.40 8.65 -15.04
CA THR A 96 -13.16 8.33 -15.74
C THR A 96 -13.42 8.21 -17.23
N ASP A 97 -12.35 8.33 -18.01
CA ASP A 97 -12.38 8.11 -19.47
C ASP A 97 -12.45 6.61 -19.82
N ARG A 98 -12.09 5.74 -18.88
CA ARG A 98 -12.05 4.28 -18.98
C ARG A 98 -12.78 3.67 -17.78
N ASP A 99 -13.31 2.46 -17.95
CA ASP A 99 -14.03 1.75 -16.89
C ASP A 99 -13.30 0.47 -16.52
N SER A 100 -12.49 0.56 -15.47
CA SER A 100 -11.84 -0.58 -14.81
C SER A 100 -12.68 -1.21 -13.70
N GLY A 101 -13.83 -0.63 -13.36
CA GLY A 101 -14.61 -0.99 -12.16
C GLY A 101 -13.98 -0.60 -10.82
N LEU A 102 -12.75 -0.08 -10.77
CA LEU A 102 -12.11 0.32 -9.49
C LEU A 102 -12.74 1.56 -8.84
N ASP A 103 -13.47 2.34 -9.63
CA ASP A 103 -14.17 3.54 -9.20
C ASP A 103 -15.54 3.26 -8.60
N GLU A 104 -16.15 2.14 -8.95
CA GLU A 104 -17.48 1.75 -8.52
C GLU A 104 -17.49 1.36 -7.04
N LEU A 105 -18.50 1.82 -6.31
CA LEU A 105 -18.75 1.45 -4.92
C LEU A 105 -20.07 0.70 -4.86
N PRO A 106 -20.21 -0.31 -3.98
CA PRO A 106 -21.49 -0.99 -3.79
C PRO A 106 -22.62 0.00 -3.44
N ASP A 107 -23.83 -0.23 -3.96
CA ASP A 107 -25.00 0.64 -3.71
C ASP A 107 -25.26 0.92 -2.22
N SER A 108 -24.98 -0.06 -1.35
CA SER A 108 -25.10 0.12 0.10
C SER A 108 -24.12 1.16 0.64
N THR A 109 -22.86 1.11 0.19
CA THR A 109 -21.83 2.10 0.53
C THR A 109 -22.19 3.48 -0.01
N VAL A 110 -22.70 3.55 -1.25
CA VAL A 110 -23.15 4.82 -1.87
C VAL A 110 -24.22 5.49 -1.00
N ARG A 111 -25.27 4.75 -0.61
CA ARG A 111 -26.34 5.27 0.26
C ARG A 111 -25.82 5.76 1.61
N GLN A 112 -24.86 5.04 2.20
CA GLN A 112 -24.26 5.45 3.48
C GLN A 112 -23.45 6.75 3.34
N ILE A 113 -22.69 6.91 2.25
CA ILE A 113 -21.96 8.16 1.95
C ILE A 113 -22.93 9.34 1.80
N GLU A 114 -24.03 9.15 1.09
CA GLU A 114 -25.07 10.19 0.93
C GLU A 114 -25.70 10.58 2.27
N ALA A 115 -25.91 9.61 3.16
CA ALA A 115 -26.51 9.79 4.48
C ALA A 115 -25.56 10.34 5.56
N CYS A 116 -24.24 10.43 5.31
CA CYS A 116 -23.23 10.80 6.32
C CYS A 116 -23.58 12.07 7.13
N ARG A 117 -24.27 13.06 6.54
CA ARG A 117 -24.65 14.29 7.25
C ARG A 117 -25.81 14.11 8.22
N THR A 118 -26.71 13.18 7.93
CA THR A 118 -27.90 12.87 8.76
C THR A 118 -27.67 11.69 9.68
N ALA A 119 -26.70 10.83 9.38
CA ALA A 119 -26.30 9.65 10.15
C ALA A 119 -24.76 9.60 10.26
N PRO A 120 -24.14 10.51 11.03
CA PRO A 120 -22.69 10.61 11.11
C PRO A 120 -22.02 9.37 11.72
N ASP A 121 -22.69 8.68 12.64
CA ASP A 121 -22.17 7.47 13.29
C ASP A 121 -22.08 6.27 12.31
N ASP A 122 -22.88 6.28 11.26
CA ASP A 122 -22.90 5.24 10.20
C ASP A 122 -22.07 5.63 8.97
N CYS A 123 -21.40 6.79 9.00
CA CYS A 123 -20.65 7.28 7.85
C CYS A 123 -19.40 6.39 7.59
N PRO A 124 -19.25 5.82 6.38
CA PRO A 124 -18.15 4.89 6.07
C PRO A 124 -16.84 5.62 5.75
N VAL A 125 -16.89 6.95 5.63
CA VAL A 125 -15.75 7.80 5.29
C VAL A 125 -14.84 7.93 6.51
N LEU A 126 -13.59 7.51 6.36
CA LEU A 126 -12.57 7.59 7.42
C LEU A 126 -11.98 9.00 7.54
N PRO A 127 -11.38 9.34 8.70
CA PRO A 127 -10.57 10.54 8.82
C PRO A 127 -9.48 10.60 7.72
N PRO A 128 -9.31 11.76 7.06
CA PRO A 128 -8.38 11.90 5.96
C PRO A 128 -6.92 11.98 6.43
N TYR A 129 -6.00 11.60 5.55
CA TYR A 129 -4.56 11.85 5.70
C TYR A 129 -4.10 12.83 4.62
N TYR A 130 -3.12 13.67 4.97
CA TYR A 130 -2.60 14.70 4.09
C TYR A 130 -1.07 14.60 4.00
N ARG A 131 -0.56 14.52 2.77
CA ARG A 131 0.88 14.39 2.52
C ARG A 131 1.21 14.82 1.09
N ASP A 132 2.35 15.49 0.92
CA ASP A 132 3.00 15.69 -0.40
C ASP A 132 3.50 14.34 -0.95
N LEU A 133 2.68 13.71 -1.78
CA LEU A 133 2.93 12.46 -2.50
C LEU A 133 3.49 12.72 -3.90
N THR A 134 3.09 13.82 -4.53
CA THR A 134 3.53 14.18 -5.89
C THR A 134 4.91 14.85 -5.91
N GLY A 135 5.30 15.45 -4.78
CA GLY A 135 6.58 16.12 -4.62
C GLY A 135 6.61 17.58 -5.02
N ASP A 136 5.46 18.20 -5.26
CA ASP A 136 5.34 19.59 -5.67
C ASP A 136 5.23 20.58 -4.49
N GLY A 137 5.32 20.07 -3.26
CA GLY A 137 5.25 20.84 -2.02
C GLY A 137 3.82 21.17 -1.57
N ARG A 138 2.80 20.64 -2.24
CA ARG A 138 1.40 20.68 -1.80
C ARG A 138 0.99 19.29 -1.35
N ASP A 139 0.12 19.25 -0.35
CA ASP A 139 -0.38 17.98 0.12
C ASP A 139 -1.49 17.45 -0.78
N GLU A 140 -1.45 16.15 -1.04
CA GLU A 140 -2.57 15.35 -1.50
C GLU A 140 -3.45 14.92 -0.32
N LEU A 141 -4.72 14.65 -0.61
CA LEU A 141 -5.70 14.08 0.31
C LEU A 141 -5.83 12.57 0.06
N VAL A 142 -5.52 11.76 1.08
CA VAL A 142 -5.78 10.32 1.11
C VAL A 142 -7.05 10.07 1.90
N LEU A 143 -8.01 9.36 1.30
CA LEU A 143 -9.31 9.08 1.89
C LEU A 143 -9.62 7.58 1.83
N GLY A 144 -9.98 7.02 2.99
CA GLY A 144 -10.49 5.66 3.10
C GLY A 144 -12.01 5.64 3.19
N ILE A 145 -12.66 4.68 2.54
CA ILE A 145 -14.11 4.44 2.60
C ILE A 145 -14.32 2.97 2.94
N ARG A 146 -14.92 2.69 4.10
CA ARG A 146 -15.26 1.32 4.50
C ARG A 146 -16.32 0.74 3.56
N MET A 147 -16.16 -0.53 3.23
CA MET A 147 -17.10 -1.29 2.41
C MET A 147 -17.50 -2.60 3.12
N PRO A 148 -18.54 -3.30 2.64
CA PRO A 148 -18.86 -4.65 3.10
C PRO A 148 -17.67 -5.62 3.04
N ASP A 149 -17.80 -6.75 3.73
CA ASP A 149 -16.80 -7.84 3.72
C ASP A 149 -15.39 -7.44 4.17
N ARG A 150 -15.31 -6.40 5.01
CA ARG A 150 -14.05 -5.83 5.53
C ARG A 150 -13.16 -5.25 4.43
N GLN A 151 -13.73 -4.85 3.30
CA GLN A 151 -13.01 -4.13 2.27
C GLN A 151 -12.87 -2.64 2.62
N LEU A 152 -11.82 -2.03 2.08
CA LEU A 152 -11.57 -0.60 2.19
C LEU A 152 -11.23 -0.07 0.79
N ALA A 153 -12.02 0.89 0.32
CA ALA A 153 -11.62 1.69 -0.84
C ALA A 153 -10.67 2.79 -0.38
N VAL A 154 -9.53 2.92 -1.06
CA VAL A 154 -8.52 3.94 -0.82
C VAL A 154 -8.45 4.83 -2.05
N ARG A 155 -8.70 6.13 -1.85
CA ARG A 155 -8.68 7.15 -2.88
C ARG A 155 -7.62 8.20 -2.55
N VAL A 156 -6.93 8.71 -3.57
CA VAL A 156 -5.99 9.83 -3.42
C VAL A 156 -6.42 10.96 -4.33
N TYR A 157 -6.44 12.17 -3.80
CA TYR A 157 -6.87 13.37 -4.50
C TYR A 157 -5.78 14.44 -4.49
N MET A 158 -5.50 14.97 -5.66
CA MET A 158 -4.54 16.04 -5.90
C MET A 158 -5.25 17.36 -6.21
N PRO A 159 -4.81 18.48 -5.61
CA PRO A 159 -5.26 19.80 -6.02
C PRO A 159 -4.71 20.16 -7.40
N ASP A 160 -5.60 20.46 -8.36
CA ASP A 160 -5.19 20.77 -9.73
C ASP A 160 -6.06 21.85 -10.36
N GLY A 161 -5.44 22.85 -10.98
CA GLY A 161 -6.16 23.94 -11.66
C GLY A 161 -7.27 24.61 -10.82
N GLY A 162 -7.08 24.72 -9.50
CA GLY A 162 -8.08 25.28 -8.57
C GLY A 162 -9.24 24.35 -8.19
N GLY A 163 -9.25 23.10 -8.65
CA GLY A 163 -10.18 22.07 -8.21
C GLY A 163 -9.44 20.81 -7.75
N LEU A 164 -10.13 19.67 -7.76
CA LEU A 164 -9.65 18.43 -7.18
C LEU A 164 -9.72 17.30 -8.21
N THR A 165 -8.63 16.55 -8.37
CA THR A 165 -8.54 15.41 -9.27
C THR A 165 -8.23 14.16 -8.44
N ARG A 166 -9.01 13.09 -8.58
CA ARG A 166 -8.65 11.77 -8.06
C ARG A 166 -7.53 11.21 -8.93
N ILE A 167 -6.41 10.89 -8.31
CA ILE A 167 -5.19 10.37 -8.96
C ILE A 167 -4.87 8.93 -8.58
N MET A 168 -5.59 8.36 -7.61
CA MET A 168 -5.53 6.94 -7.25
C MET A 168 -6.92 6.48 -6.86
N SER A 169 -7.29 5.30 -7.33
CA SER A 169 -8.55 4.63 -6.98
C SER A 169 -8.31 3.14 -6.89
N THR A 170 -8.36 2.58 -5.68
CA THR A 170 -8.25 1.13 -5.49
C THR A 170 -9.08 0.69 -4.29
N TYR A 171 -9.31 -0.61 -4.16
CA TYR A 171 -9.90 -1.21 -2.97
C TYR A 171 -9.38 -2.62 -2.76
N ASP A 172 -9.33 -3.06 -1.51
CA ASP A 172 -8.96 -4.44 -1.16
C ASP A 172 -9.48 -4.79 0.25
N ALA A 173 -9.28 -6.04 0.69
CA ALA A 173 -9.39 -6.47 2.09
C ALA A 173 -8.19 -5.96 2.91
N VAL A 174 -8.04 -4.65 2.98
CA VAL A 174 -6.86 -3.95 3.51
C VAL A 174 -6.57 -4.32 4.97
N ILE A 175 -5.34 -4.78 5.22
CA ILE A 175 -4.74 -4.97 6.54
C ILE A 175 -4.18 -3.65 7.07
N SER A 176 -3.42 -2.94 6.23
CA SER A 176 -2.87 -1.61 6.56
C SER A 176 -2.67 -0.75 5.31
N VAL A 177 -2.76 0.57 5.52
CA VAL A 177 -2.28 1.59 4.58
C VAL A 177 -1.17 2.36 5.28
N GLU A 178 0.01 2.37 4.66
CA GLU A 178 1.24 2.93 5.23
C GLU A 178 1.84 3.95 4.27
N LEU A 179 2.63 4.89 4.80
CA LEU A 179 3.39 5.84 4.00
C LEU A 179 4.89 5.57 4.18
N ALA A 180 5.61 5.44 3.07
CA ALA A 180 7.07 5.35 3.05
C ALA A 180 7.62 6.39 2.07
N GLY A 181 8.13 7.51 2.61
CA GLY A 181 8.47 8.66 1.77
C GLY A 181 7.22 9.21 1.09
N ARG A 182 7.16 9.09 -0.24
CA ARG A 182 6.04 9.50 -1.09
C ARG A 182 5.17 8.34 -1.57
N ASP A 183 5.55 7.12 -1.22
CA ASP A 183 4.82 5.92 -1.61
C ASP A 183 3.68 5.64 -0.63
N LEU A 184 2.51 5.31 -1.16
CA LEU A 184 1.40 4.76 -0.41
C LEU A 184 1.45 3.24 -0.52
N ILE A 185 1.63 2.56 0.61
CA ILE A 185 1.79 1.11 0.67
C ILE A 185 0.52 0.51 1.22
N MET A 186 -0.11 -0.37 0.43
CA MET A 186 -1.28 -1.14 0.84
C MET A 186 -0.87 -2.58 1.12
N ARG A 187 -1.30 -3.11 2.27
CA ARG A 187 -1.14 -4.52 2.62
C ARG A 187 -2.50 -5.21 2.63
N ALA A 188 -2.57 -6.38 2.02
CA ALA A 188 -3.79 -7.18 1.91
C ALA A 188 -3.46 -8.67 2.01
N PRO A 189 -4.40 -9.54 2.45
CA PRO A 189 -4.18 -10.97 2.44
C PRO A 189 -3.98 -11.47 1.00
N SER A 190 -3.09 -12.45 0.81
CA SER A 190 -2.97 -13.15 -0.47
C SER A 190 -3.97 -14.30 -0.56
N VAL A 191 -4.29 -14.70 -1.79
CA VAL A 191 -4.98 -15.98 -2.07
C VAL A 191 -4.09 -17.19 -1.74
N ILE A 192 -2.78 -17.00 -1.64
CA ILE A 192 -1.84 -18.04 -1.23
C ILE A 192 -1.83 -18.11 0.30
N PRO A 193 -2.22 -19.25 0.91
CA PRO A 193 -2.22 -19.38 2.37
C PRO A 193 -0.85 -19.06 2.98
N GLY A 194 -0.85 -18.17 3.97
CA GLY A 194 0.39 -17.77 4.63
C GLY A 194 1.19 -16.67 3.94
N TYR A 195 0.56 -15.97 3.00
CA TYR A 195 1.16 -14.82 2.32
C TYR A 195 0.22 -13.62 2.35
N GLU A 196 0.81 -12.45 2.13
CA GLU A 196 0.16 -11.16 1.98
C GLU A 196 0.69 -10.48 0.73
N TYR A 197 -0.17 -9.69 0.09
CA TYR A 197 0.26 -8.70 -0.90
C TYR A 197 0.74 -7.44 -0.18
N ARG A 198 1.81 -6.84 -0.72
CA ARG A 198 2.28 -5.51 -0.37
C ARG A 198 2.49 -4.73 -1.67
N THR A 199 1.57 -3.83 -1.95
CA THR A 199 1.59 -3.02 -3.16
C THR A 199 1.97 -1.59 -2.81
N ALA A 200 3.03 -1.06 -3.42
CA ALA A 200 3.44 0.33 -3.31
C ALA A 200 2.90 1.12 -4.51
N TRP A 201 2.20 2.21 -4.21
CA TRP A 201 1.68 3.16 -5.17
C TRP A 201 2.55 4.41 -5.14
N SER A 202 3.06 4.83 -6.28
CA SER A 202 3.92 6.01 -6.42
C SER A 202 3.41 6.92 -7.52
N TRP A 203 3.65 8.22 -7.37
CA TRP A 203 3.30 9.22 -8.36
C TRP A 203 4.10 9.04 -9.65
N ASP A 204 3.41 9.05 -10.79
CA ASP A 204 4.01 9.13 -12.12
C ASP A 204 3.63 10.47 -12.79
N ASP A 205 4.63 11.32 -13.03
CA ASP A 205 4.43 12.64 -13.62
C ASP A 205 3.87 12.60 -15.05
N ARG A 206 4.15 11.52 -15.81
CA ARG A 206 3.72 11.42 -17.21
C ARG A 206 2.26 11.01 -17.31
N GLN A 207 1.83 10.05 -16.50
CA GLN A 207 0.44 9.58 -16.42
C GLN A 207 -0.42 10.50 -15.56
N ARG A 208 0.20 11.37 -14.76
CA ARG A 208 -0.48 12.25 -13.81
C ARG A 208 -1.37 11.45 -12.83
N ALA A 209 -0.89 10.28 -12.41
CA ALA A 209 -1.59 9.35 -11.54
C ALA A 209 -0.64 8.63 -10.59
N MET A 210 -1.17 8.08 -9.51
CA MET A 210 -0.45 7.10 -8.67
C MET A 210 -0.56 5.73 -9.34
N LEU A 211 0.57 5.10 -9.64
CA LEU A 211 0.64 3.78 -10.26
C LEU A 211 1.17 2.75 -9.26
N PRO A 212 0.76 1.48 -9.34
CA PRO A 212 1.39 0.42 -8.57
C PRO A 212 2.78 0.16 -9.15
N THR A 213 3.82 0.62 -8.46
CA THR A 213 5.22 0.53 -8.93
C THR A 213 5.93 -0.70 -8.41
N ARG A 214 5.42 -1.30 -7.33
CA ARG A 214 5.94 -2.54 -6.75
C ARG A 214 4.80 -3.33 -6.17
N ASP A 215 4.72 -4.61 -6.55
CA ASP A 215 3.79 -5.57 -5.96
C ASP A 215 4.57 -6.79 -5.48
N GLU A 216 4.45 -7.10 -4.19
CA GLU A 216 5.20 -8.17 -3.54
C GLU A 216 4.26 -9.16 -2.87
N ILE A 217 4.56 -10.45 -3.03
CA ILE A 217 3.93 -11.52 -2.25
C ILE A 217 4.87 -11.90 -1.12
N LEU A 218 4.53 -11.49 0.09
CA LEU A 218 5.37 -11.66 1.28
C LEU A 218 4.81 -12.78 2.16
N ARG A 219 5.68 -13.63 2.70
CA ARG A 219 5.27 -14.66 3.65
C ARG A 219 4.91 -14.03 5.00
N THR A 220 3.78 -14.42 5.57
CA THR A 220 3.39 -13.96 6.90
C THR A 220 4.19 -14.66 8.00
N PRO A 221 4.54 -13.95 9.10
CA PRO A 221 5.35 -14.54 10.18
C PRO A 221 4.70 -15.72 10.93
N GLU A 222 3.39 -15.93 10.78
CA GLU A 222 2.60 -16.83 11.66
C GLU A 222 2.73 -18.33 11.35
N HIS A 223 3.37 -18.74 10.25
CA HIS A 223 3.61 -20.18 9.99
C HIS A 223 4.90 -20.76 10.59
N ARG A 224 5.64 -20.01 11.41
CA ARG A 224 6.84 -20.53 12.11
C ARG A 224 6.59 -21.09 13.51
N LYS A 225 5.36 -21.09 14.01
CA LYS A 225 5.02 -21.68 15.32
C LYS A 225 3.78 -22.58 15.26
N ALA A 226 3.87 -23.69 14.54
CA ALA A 226 3.18 -24.87 15.03
C ALA A 226 3.97 -25.38 16.25
N PRO A 227 3.39 -25.51 17.45
CA PRO A 227 4.05 -26.20 18.55
C PRO A 227 4.37 -27.61 18.06
N ARG A 228 5.65 -27.96 18.04
CA ARG A 228 6.07 -29.35 17.86
C ARG A 228 5.32 -30.16 18.92
N PRO A 229 4.58 -31.23 18.58
CA PRO A 229 3.87 -32.00 19.59
C PRO A 229 4.91 -32.43 20.63
N GLY A 230 4.73 -31.92 21.85
CA GLY A 230 5.62 -32.22 22.95
C GLY A 230 5.65 -33.74 23.10
N ARG A 231 6.84 -34.33 22.97
CA ARG A 231 7.05 -35.71 23.40
C ARG A 231 6.78 -35.73 24.90
N THR A 232 5.61 -36.24 25.29
CA THR A 232 5.32 -36.58 26.68
C THR A 232 6.40 -37.56 27.15
N PRO A 233 7.09 -37.31 28.28
CA PRO A 233 7.96 -38.33 28.86
C PRO A 233 7.09 -39.45 29.41
N THR A 234 7.07 -40.60 28.73
CA THR A 234 6.46 -41.82 29.26
C THR A 234 7.36 -42.37 30.36
N ASN A 235 6.91 -42.26 31.62
CA ASN A 235 7.48 -43.05 32.71
C ASN A 235 6.80 -44.44 32.73
N PRO A 236 7.54 -45.54 32.95
CA PRO A 236 7.02 -46.89 32.80
C PRO A 236 6.35 -47.36 34.10
N ALA A 237 5.10 -47.83 34.02
CA ALA A 237 4.50 -48.64 35.07
C ALA A 237 3.65 -49.77 34.47
N THR A 238 4.24 -50.94 34.58
CA THR A 238 3.78 -52.34 34.53
C THR A 238 2.29 -52.61 34.77
N GLY A 239 1.69 -53.45 33.92
CA GLY A 239 0.41 -54.14 34.15
C GLY A 239 -0.17 -54.79 32.89
N THR A 240 0.09 -56.08 32.68
CA THR A 240 -0.49 -56.99 31.63
C THR A 240 -1.56 -57.89 32.27
N PRO A 241 -2.34 -58.79 31.59
CA PRO A 241 -2.79 -58.90 30.17
C PRO A 241 -4.31 -59.25 29.94
N THR A 242 -4.83 -59.01 28.72
CA THR A 242 -5.71 -59.90 27.85
C THR A 242 -7.17 -60.24 28.28
N PRO A 243 -8.16 -60.65 27.41
CA PRO A 243 -8.19 -60.96 25.95
C PRO A 243 -9.27 -60.26 25.07
N ALA A 244 -9.13 -60.46 23.74
CA ALA A 244 -10.09 -60.23 22.64
C ALA A 244 -11.23 -61.32 22.60
N PRO A 245 -12.27 -61.34 21.71
CA PRO A 245 -12.13 -61.33 20.23
C PRO A 245 -13.33 -60.84 19.34
N SER A 246 -13.10 -60.87 18.00
CA SER A 246 -14.02 -61.21 16.87
C SER A 246 -15.22 -60.29 16.55
N ALA A 247 -15.37 -59.71 15.35
CA ALA A 247 -15.82 -60.26 14.03
C ALA A 247 -17.00 -59.36 13.56
N GLY A 248 -17.40 -59.15 12.31
CA GLY A 248 -17.02 -59.57 10.95
C GLY A 248 -17.43 -58.42 9.99
N ALA A 249 -16.95 -58.36 8.74
CA ALA A 249 -17.57 -58.99 7.55
C ALA A 249 -18.99 -58.39 7.26
N THR A 250 -19.42 -57.94 6.08
CA THR A 250 -19.07 -58.18 4.67
C THR A 250 -19.96 -57.26 3.80
N THR A 251 -19.54 -56.95 2.56
CA THR A 251 -20.38 -56.74 1.33
C THR A 251 -21.51 -55.70 1.31
N GLY A 252 -21.72 -54.88 0.27
CA GLY A 252 -21.40 -54.99 -1.15
C GLY A 252 -22.14 -53.87 -1.94
N PRO A 253 -22.11 -53.89 -3.28
CA PRO A 253 -22.10 -52.70 -4.14
C PRO A 253 -23.45 -52.34 -4.79
N GLY A 254 -23.57 -51.12 -5.32
CA GLY A 254 -24.68 -50.69 -6.17
C GLY A 254 -24.28 -49.51 -7.06
N THR A 255 -24.27 -49.77 -8.37
CA THR A 255 -23.82 -49.00 -9.54
C THR A 255 -24.74 -47.79 -9.90
N PRO A 256 -24.44 -46.98 -10.95
CA PRO A 256 -24.78 -45.55 -11.04
C PRO A 256 -25.73 -45.12 -12.19
N THR A 257 -26.04 -43.80 -12.23
CA THR A 257 -26.43 -42.95 -13.40
C THR A 257 -27.87 -43.13 -13.93
N PRO A 258 -28.55 -42.22 -14.71
CA PRO A 258 -28.21 -40.90 -15.32
C PRO A 258 -29.10 -39.71 -14.89
N SER A 259 -28.66 -38.44 -15.06
CA SER A 259 -28.82 -37.54 -16.24
C SER A 259 -30.26 -37.13 -16.53
N ASP A 260 -30.57 -35.83 -16.35
CA ASP A 260 -31.57 -35.16 -17.18
C ASP A 260 -31.24 -33.68 -17.38
N SER A 261 -31.19 -33.33 -18.66
CA SER A 261 -31.12 -31.98 -19.19
C SER A 261 -32.54 -31.41 -19.27
N ALA A 262 -32.72 -30.13 -18.95
CA ALA A 262 -33.89 -29.38 -19.40
C ALA A 262 -33.49 -27.99 -19.87
N ALA A 263 -33.60 -27.80 -21.18
CA ALA A 263 -33.68 -26.52 -21.85
C ALA A 263 -35.09 -25.91 -21.61
N GLY A 264 -35.18 -24.57 -21.57
CA GLY A 264 -36.47 -23.89 -21.49
C GLY A 264 -36.37 -22.37 -21.48
N THR A 265 -36.39 -21.80 -22.69
CA THR A 265 -36.57 -20.39 -23.07
C THR A 265 -37.67 -19.62 -22.32
N ARG A 266 -37.37 -18.38 -21.92
CA ARG A 266 -38.00 -17.13 -22.40
C ARG A 266 -37.21 -15.91 -21.97
#